data_AF-A0A820QTD4-F1
#
_entry.id   AF-A0A820QTD4-F1
#
_cell.length_a   1.000
_cell.length_b   1.000
_cell.length_c   1.000
_cell.angle_alpha   90.00
_cell.angle_beta   90.00
_cell.angle_gamma   90.00
#
_symmetry.space_group_name_H-M   'P 1'
#
loop_
_entity.id
_entity.type
_entity.pdbx_description
1 polymer ?
#
loop_
_entity_poly.entity_id
_entity_poly.type
_entity_poly.pdbx_seq_one_letter_code
_entity_poly.pdbx_strand_id
1 'polypeptide(L)'
;IHWIEHKIHTLEQYNDKSDASVYTGSAGIALLYLRLGKLFSTEKNNYTSKAKTLIDSCLEQLHSKRISFLAGDPGSLAIAAVIYNDLDNQKIVNKCIE
;
A
#
# COMPACT_ATOMS: atom_id res chain seq x y z
N ILE A 1 -3.70 20.50 1.71
CA ILE A 1 -4.30 19.20 2.08
C ILE A 1 -5.41 18.84 1.08
N HIS A 2 -6.44 19.65 0.91
CA HIS A 2 -7.56 19.37 -0.01
C HIS A 2 -7.16 19.01 -1.47
N TRP A 3 -6.19 19.70 -2.07
CA TRP A 3 -5.72 19.38 -3.43
C TRP A 3 -5.02 18.02 -3.52
N ILE A 4 -4.35 17.59 -2.44
CA ILE A 4 -3.67 16.29 -2.36
C ILE A 4 -4.73 15.19 -2.35
N GLU A 5 -5.74 15.33 -1.50
CA GLU A 5 -6.85 14.37 -1.42
C GLU A 5 -7.59 14.23 -2.74
N HIS A 6 -7.86 15.35 -3.43
CA HIS A 6 -8.49 15.32 -4.74
C HIS A 6 -7.66 14.52 -5.76
N LYS A 7 -6.35 14.80 -5.85
CA LYS A 7 -5.47 14.04 -6.76
C LYS A 7 -5.39 12.56 -6.41
N ILE A 8 -5.40 12.21 -5.12
CA ILE A 8 -5.35 10.80 -4.71
C ILE A 8 -6.64 10.08 -5.10
N HIS A 9 -7.79 10.72 -4.93
CA HIS A 9 -9.05 10.13 -5.36
C HIS A 9 -9.09 9.91 -6.88
N THR A 10 -8.52 10.84 -7.66
CA THR A 10 -8.32 10.64 -9.10
C THR A 10 -7.41 9.44 -9.37
N LEU A 11 -6.29 9.27 -8.65
CA LEU A 11 -5.42 8.11 -8.81
C LEU A 11 -6.15 6.80 -8.52
N GLU A 12 -6.92 6.72 -7.44
CA GLU A 12 -7.72 5.54 -7.10
C GLU A 12 -8.77 5.22 -8.18
N GLN A 13 -9.38 6.24 -8.78
CA GLN A 13 -10.40 6.06 -9.82
C GLN A 13 -9.82 5.49 -11.13
N TYR A 14 -8.63 5.93 -11.53
CA TYR A 14 -8.00 5.52 -12.78
C TYR A 14 -7.05 4.33 -12.64
N ASN A 15 -6.83 3.86 -11.41
CA ASN A 15 -5.98 2.72 -11.14
C ASN A 15 -6.61 1.40 -11.65
N ASP A 16 -5.81 0.62 -12.38
CA ASP A 16 -6.20 -0.74 -12.75
C ASP A 16 -6.21 -1.61 -11.49
N LYS A 17 -7.39 -2.10 -11.13
CA LYS A 17 -7.57 -2.93 -9.92
C LYS A 17 -6.85 -4.27 -9.99
N SER A 18 -6.38 -4.69 -11.17
CA SER A 18 -5.57 -5.90 -11.34
C SER A 18 -4.06 -5.64 -11.26
N ASP A 19 -3.64 -4.37 -11.26
CA ASP A 19 -2.24 -4.00 -11.07
C ASP A 19 -1.95 -3.81 -9.58
N ALA A 20 -1.34 -4.83 -8.98
CA ALA A 20 -0.87 -4.79 -7.60
C ALA A 20 0.54 -4.18 -7.45
N SER A 21 1.18 -3.70 -8.53
CA SER A 21 2.55 -3.18 -8.47
C SER A 21 2.67 -1.83 -7.77
N VAL A 22 3.89 -1.47 -7.36
CA VAL A 22 4.17 -0.16 -6.75
C VAL A 22 4.29 0.94 -7.80
N TYR A 23 4.78 0.60 -8.99
CA TYR A 23 5.09 1.58 -10.05
C TYR A 23 3.84 2.26 -10.61
N THR A 24 2.79 1.48 -10.88
CA THR A 24 1.56 1.96 -11.52
C THR A 24 0.28 1.52 -10.81
N GLY A 25 0.39 0.61 -9.84
CA GLY A 25 -0.75 -0.07 -9.25
C GLY A 25 -1.13 0.37 -7.84
N SER A 26 -2.04 -0.40 -7.25
CA SER A 26 -2.64 -0.16 -5.92
C SER A 26 -1.61 -0.08 -4.79
N ALA A 27 -0.51 -0.85 -4.87
CA ALA A 27 0.54 -0.82 -3.84
C ALA A 27 1.28 0.53 -3.80
N GLY A 28 1.40 1.21 -4.95
CA GLY A 28 1.97 2.57 -5.02
C GLY A 28 1.10 3.59 -4.28
N ILE A 29 -0.21 3.47 -4.43
CA ILE A 29 -1.18 4.32 -3.71
C ILE A 29 -1.15 4.00 -2.20
N ALA A 30 -1.03 2.73 -1.81
CA ALA A 30 -0.86 2.33 -0.42
C ALA A 30 0.41 2.95 0.20
N LEU A 31 1.53 2.93 -0.53
CA LEU A 31 2.78 3.57 -0.11
C LEU A 31 2.63 5.09 0.04
N LEU A 32 1.88 5.74 -0.85
CA LEU A 32 1.56 7.16 -0.74
C LEU A 32 0.80 7.46 0.55
N TYR A 33 -0.24 6.68 0.87
CA TYR A 33 -0.97 6.85 2.11
C TYR A 33 -0.09 6.62 3.36
N LEU A 34 0.78 5.61 3.34
CA LEU A 34 1.74 5.41 4.43
C LEU A 34 2.66 6.64 4.61
N ARG A 35 3.11 7.25 3.51
CA ARG A 35 3.93 8.48 3.56
C ARG A 35 3.14 9.67 4.10
N LEU A 36 1.87 9.82 3.73
CA LEU A 36 1.00 10.87 4.25
C LEU A 36 0.75 10.71 5.74
N GLY A 37 0.52 9.49 6.24
CA GLY A 37 0.36 9.25 7.67
C GLY A 37 1.59 9.63 8.49
N LYS A 38 2.79 9.52 7.91
CA LYS A 38 4.04 10.00 8.54
C LYS A 38 4.19 11.52 8.50
N LEU A 39 3.70 12.18 7.44
CA LEU A 39 3.77 13.63 7.28
C LEU A 39 2.67 14.38 8.06
N PHE A 40 1.48 13.80 8.17
CA PHE A 40 0.29 14.39 8.78
C PHE A 40 -0.15 13.57 10.00
N SER A 41 0.57 13.74 11.11
CA SER A 41 0.43 12.88 12.30
C SER A 41 -0.97 12.89 12.93
N THR A 42 -1.71 14.00 12.83
CA THR A 42 -3.10 14.11 13.31
C THR A 42 -4.08 13.20 12.56
N GLU A 43 -3.75 12.83 11.32
CA GLU A 43 -4.58 12.00 10.44
C GLU A 43 -3.95 10.61 10.19
N LYS A 44 -2.87 10.27 10.92
CA LYS A 44 -2.11 9.04 10.71
C LYS A 44 -3.01 7.81 10.63
N ASN A 45 -3.99 7.69 11.52
CA ASN A 45 -4.87 6.53 11.58
C ASN A 45 -5.78 6.41 10.34
N ASN A 46 -6.28 7.54 9.81
CA ASN A 46 -7.10 7.56 8.60
C ASN A 46 -6.28 7.09 7.38
N TYR A 47 -5.09 7.66 7.20
CA TYR A 47 -4.19 7.27 6.11
C TYR A 47 -3.70 5.82 6.24
N THR A 48 -3.40 5.35 7.45
CA THR A 48 -3.00 3.95 7.69
C THR A 48 -4.13 2.98 7.36
N SER A 49 -5.38 3.32 7.70
CA SER A 49 -6.55 2.51 7.36
C SER A 49 -6.75 2.40 5.84
N LYS A 50 -6.62 3.51 5.10
CA LYS A 50 -6.69 3.50 3.63
C LYS A 50 -5.57 2.69 2.98
N ALA A 51 -4.33 2.87 3.48
CA ALA A 51 -3.18 2.08 3.03
C ALA A 51 -3.42 0.57 3.23
N LYS A 52 -3.98 0.19 4.38
CA LYS A 52 -4.32 -1.20 4.70
C LYS A 52 -5.35 -1.78 3.71
N THR A 53 -6.44 -1.07 3.42
CA THR A 53 -7.46 -1.54 2.49
C THR A 53 -6.88 -1.83 1.10
N LEU A 54 -6.02 -0.95 0.61
CA LEU A 54 -5.36 -1.14 -0.69
C LEU A 54 -4.39 -2.31 -0.65
N ILE A 55 -3.55 -2.41 0.38
CA ILE A 55 -2.54 -3.47 0.43
C ILE A 55 -3.15 -4.86 0.59
N ASP A 56 -4.28 -4.98 1.31
CA ASP A 56 -5.01 -6.24 1.43
C ASP A 56 -5.47 -6.74 0.05
N SER A 57 -5.99 -5.85 -0.79
CA SER A 57 -6.35 -6.20 -2.16
C SER A 57 -5.15 -6.62 -3.02
N CYS A 58 -3.97 -6.02 -2.78
CA CYS A 58 -2.74 -6.41 -3.48
C CYS A 58 -2.26 -7.81 -3.06
N LEU A 59 -2.40 -8.17 -1.77
CA LEU A 59 -1.99 -9.48 -1.25
C LEU A 59 -2.83 -10.63 -1.82
N GLU A 60 -4.06 -10.35 -2.26
CA GLU A 60 -4.92 -11.32 -2.97
C GLU A 60 -4.48 -11.55 -4.43
N GLN A 61 -3.63 -10.69 -4.98
CA GLN A 61 -3.25 -10.65 -6.40
C GLN A 61 -1.76 -10.93 -6.65
N LEU A 62 -1.08 -11.60 -5.72
CA LEU A 62 0.33 -11.96 -5.89
C LEU A 62 0.49 -12.96 -7.04
N HIS A 63 1.42 -12.68 -7.96
CA HIS A 63 1.58 -13.43 -9.21
C HIS A 63 2.95 -14.11 -9.36
N SER A 64 3.91 -13.80 -8.49
CA SER A 64 5.28 -14.35 -8.42
C SER A 64 6.09 -14.28 -9.72
N LYS A 65 5.73 -13.39 -10.64
CA LYS A 65 6.37 -13.25 -11.96
C LYS A 65 7.54 -12.27 -11.98
N ARG A 66 7.56 -11.29 -11.06
CA ARG A 66 8.54 -10.20 -11.03
C ARG A 66 9.05 -10.03 -9.60
N ILE A 67 10.34 -9.77 -9.45
CA ILE A 67 11.03 -9.77 -8.15
C ILE A 67 11.45 -8.38 -7.64
N SER A 68 11.19 -7.33 -8.41
CA SER A 68 11.59 -5.97 -8.02
C SER A 68 10.53 -5.31 -7.14
N PHE A 69 10.96 -4.40 -6.27
CA PHE A 69 10.06 -3.60 -5.44
C PHE A 69 9.03 -2.81 -6.27
N LEU A 70 9.44 -2.25 -7.41
CA LEU A 70 8.54 -1.41 -8.20
C LEU A 70 7.50 -2.21 -8.99
N ALA A 71 7.90 -3.33 -9.59
CA ALA A 71 7.08 -4.00 -10.58
C ALA A 71 6.51 -5.34 -10.13
N GLY A 72 6.93 -5.88 -8.99
CA GLY A 72 6.61 -7.22 -8.54
C GLY A 72 6.13 -7.33 -7.10
N ASP A 73 5.78 -8.56 -6.72
CA ASP A 73 5.25 -8.95 -5.42
C ASP A 73 6.09 -8.45 -4.22
N PRO A 74 7.44 -8.41 -4.27
CA PRO A 74 8.22 -7.92 -3.15
C PRO A 74 7.90 -6.47 -2.76
N GLY A 75 7.42 -5.65 -3.69
CA GLY A 75 6.93 -4.31 -3.39
C GLY A 75 5.74 -4.32 -2.44
N SER A 76 4.70 -5.05 -2.83
CA SER A 76 3.46 -5.16 -2.07
C SER A 76 3.68 -5.86 -0.74
N LEU A 77 4.52 -6.90 -0.70
CA LEU A 77 4.90 -7.60 0.54
C LEU A 77 5.67 -6.70 1.50
N ALA A 78 6.67 -5.94 1.02
CA ALA A 78 7.43 -5.01 1.86
C ALA A 78 6.55 -3.89 2.42
N ILE A 79 5.64 -3.33 1.62
CA ILE A 79 4.69 -2.31 2.07
C ILE A 79 3.71 -2.90 3.09
N ALA A 80 3.19 -4.10 2.84
CA ALA A 80 2.33 -4.81 3.78
C ALA A 80 3.02 -5.05 5.12
N ALA A 81 4.27 -5.51 5.13
CA ALA A 81 5.03 -5.73 6.35
C ALA A 81 5.13 -4.45 7.19
N VAL A 82 5.39 -3.30 6.57
CA VAL A 82 5.47 -2.02 7.29
C VAL A 82 4.10 -1.59 7.84
N ILE A 83 3.04 -1.69 7.04
CA ILE A 83 1.68 -1.33 7.48
C ILE A 83 1.25 -2.22 8.66
N TYR A 84 1.47 -3.53 8.56
CA TYR A 84 1.06 -4.48 9.58
C TYR A 84 1.95 -4.44 10.83
N ASN A 85 3.20 -4.02 10.71
CA ASN A 85 4.04 -3.72 11.86
C ASN A 85 3.50 -2.49 12.63
N ASP A 86 3.07 -1.43 11.93
CA ASP A 86 2.44 -0.25 12.55
C ASP A 86 1.10 -0.59 13.24
N LEU A 87 0.46 -1.69 12.85
CA LEU A 87 -0.80 -2.21 13.42
C LEU A 87 -0.59 -3.33 14.45
N ASP A 88 0.66 -3.60 14.84
CA ASP A 88 1.04 -4.65 15.79
C ASP A 88 0.55 -6.07 15.42
N ASN A 89 0.49 -6.37 14.12
CA ASN A 89 0.07 -7.68 13.60
C ASN A 89 1.26 -8.50 13.10
N GLN A 90 2.07 -8.98 14.03
CA GLN A 90 3.30 -9.74 13.73
C GLN A 90 3.06 -11.02 12.92
N LYS A 91 1.85 -11.61 13.00
CA LYS A 91 1.49 -12.79 12.20
C LYS A 91 1.54 -12.50 10.71
N ILE A 92 1.04 -11.33 10.28
CA ILE A 92 1.06 -10.96 8.86
C ILE A 92 2.46 -10.46 8.47
N VAL A 93 3.13 -9.72 9.35
CA VAL A 93 4.52 -9.29 9.13
C VAL A 93 5.41 -10.49 8.81
N ASN A 94 5.36 -11.54 9.63
CA ASN A 94 6.16 -12.76 9.40
C ASN A 94 5.86 -13.42 8.05
N LYS A 95 4.58 -13.49 7.66
CA LYS A 95 4.20 -14.01 6.34
C LYS A 95 4.70 -13.17 5.17
N CYS A 96 4.92 -11.87 5.36
CA CYS A 96 5.42 -10.99 4.31
C CYS A 96 6.94 -11.04 4.14
N ILE A 97 7.68 -11.54 5.14
CA ILE A 97 9.15 -11.60 5.14
C ILE A 97 9.71 -13.02 4.96
N GLU A 98 8.85 -14.05 5.00
CA GLU A 98 9.15 -15.45 4.64
C GLU A 98 9.35 -15.62 3.13
#